data_AF-V5I1D8-F1
#
_entry.id   AF-V5I1D8-F1
#
_cell.length_a   1.000
_cell.length_b   1.000
_cell.length_c   1.000
_cell.angle_alpha   90.00
_cell.angle_beta   90.00
_cell.angle_gamma   90.00
#
_symmetry.space_group_name_H-M   'P 1'
#
loop_
_entity.id
_entity.type
_entity.pdbx_description
1 polymer ?
#
loop_
_entity_poly.entity_id
_entity_poly.type
_entity_poly.pdbx_seq_one_letter_code
_entity_poly.pdbx_strand_id
1 'polypeptide(L)'
;TLLRYLKRPVVFRDALSKAWKCSTWTLDVWASKTKNLSLNFRIGPRTQTEQPTWENESSYVPASIEEFNRWTGGQAHAADELGKVDGLSQFAYSGYNYMSKVFGDLPDVLEAVDWSSFGFPGRDGRESAFWLGSAGSNTPCHQDAYGCNLVAELVGRKAWTLFPPEMSSSLYPTRIPFEESSIFSQVNLEKIDVARFPKTKLLKPYYVVLEPGDVLFVPSRWWHYVRCLDTSLSINTWIPLSTDREHQLQEAVTRTLATLLIPCYEDEDSTWLNTNEARILISAASDLSSESQGAAISFTFLWMSLELTTPDENLAYISKLLGPPAGEVEPAEEEGIVRDHEPTLVAHCTLEEYASSSGAQLPPESPPRKRSRFTENSGTPRARDVVNCFLHPDVVRLVAEKLKELRAPPAE
;
A
#
# COMPACT_ATOMS: atom_id res chain seq x y z
N THR A 1 -12.79 17.31 11.89
CA THR A 1 -13.63 16.50 10.97
C THR A 1 -14.12 15.20 11.60
N LEU A 2 -15.28 14.67 11.15
CA LEU A 2 -15.86 13.38 11.56
C LEU A 2 -14.84 12.24 11.56
N LEU A 3 -13.96 12.26 10.57
CA LEU A 3 -12.95 11.24 10.31
C LEU A 3 -11.91 11.09 11.43
N ARG A 4 -11.66 12.13 12.24
CA ARG A 4 -10.76 12.04 13.40
C ARG A 4 -11.32 11.17 14.54
N TYR A 5 -12.63 10.95 14.58
CA TYR A 5 -13.29 10.16 15.63
C TYR A 5 -13.64 8.75 15.17
N LEU A 6 -13.55 8.46 13.88
CA LEU A 6 -13.82 7.14 13.32
C LEU A 6 -12.65 6.20 13.65
N LYS A 7 -12.93 5.22 14.51
CA LYS A 7 -11.97 4.17 14.89
C LYS A 7 -12.14 2.87 14.08
N ARG A 8 -13.13 2.84 13.19
CA ARG A 8 -13.48 1.67 12.37
C ARG A 8 -13.71 2.12 10.92
N PRO A 9 -13.51 1.22 9.95
CA PRO A 9 -13.79 1.52 8.55
C PRO A 9 -15.26 1.84 8.36
N VAL A 10 -15.50 2.87 7.56
CA VAL A 10 -16.84 3.24 7.11
C VAL A 10 -16.82 3.51 5.63
N VAL A 11 -17.94 3.24 4.97
CA VAL A 11 -18.16 3.61 3.58
C VAL A 11 -19.23 4.69 3.52
N PHE A 12 -18.91 5.77 2.82
CA PHE A 12 -19.85 6.78 2.38
C PHE A 12 -20.32 6.35 0.99
N ARG A 13 -21.58 5.92 0.88
CA ARG A 13 -22.15 5.42 -0.37
C ARG A 13 -22.56 6.59 -1.26
N ASP A 14 -22.28 6.49 -2.55
CA ASP A 14 -22.61 7.52 -3.55
C ASP A 14 -22.24 8.94 -3.07
N ALA A 15 -21.01 9.06 -2.57
CA ALA A 15 -20.53 10.23 -1.83
C ALA A 15 -19.57 11.09 -2.64
N LEU A 16 -19.23 10.68 -3.87
CA LEU A 16 -18.56 11.56 -4.82
C LEU A 16 -19.56 12.62 -5.31
N SER A 17 -19.47 13.80 -4.71
CA SER A 17 -20.34 14.92 -5.05
C SER A 17 -20.07 15.42 -6.48
N LYS A 18 -20.99 16.24 -7.02
CA LYS A 18 -20.79 16.94 -8.31
C LYS A 18 -19.53 17.82 -8.34
N ALA A 19 -18.91 18.10 -7.20
CA ALA A 19 -17.67 18.87 -7.12
C ALA A 19 -16.47 18.06 -7.63
N TRP A 20 -16.50 16.72 -7.52
CA TRP A 20 -15.54 15.86 -8.21
C TRP A 20 -15.84 15.87 -9.70
N LYS A 21 -15.12 16.70 -10.45
CA LYS A 21 -15.28 16.78 -11.91
C LYS A 21 -14.96 15.44 -12.59
N CYS A 22 -14.10 14.62 -11.99
CA CYS A 22 -13.73 13.31 -12.49
C CYS A 22 -14.62 12.15 -12.03
N SER A 23 -15.62 12.39 -11.16
CA SER A 23 -16.53 11.34 -10.65
C SER A 23 -17.27 10.58 -11.75
N THR A 24 -17.53 11.22 -12.90
CA THR A 24 -18.23 10.62 -14.04
C THR A 24 -17.31 10.30 -15.22
N TRP A 25 -15.99 10.40 -15.06
CA TRP A 25 -15.05 10.13 -16.15
C TRP A 25 -14.94 8.63 -16.38
N THR A 26 -15.19 8.19 -17.61
CA THR A 26 -14.87 6.83 -18.07
C THR A 26 -13.37 6.68 -18.29
N LEU A 27 -12.89 5.44 -18.46
CA LEU A 27 -11.49 5.20 -18.83
C LEU A 27 -11.10 5.88 -20.14
N ASP A 28 -12.02 6.02 -21.11
CA ASP A 28 -11.76 6.78 -22.35
C ASP A 28 -11.52 8.27 -22.08
N VAL A 29 -12.28 8.86 -21.14
CA VAL A 29 -12.09 10.27 -20.76
C VAL A 29 -10.74 10.43 -20.04
N TRP A 30 -10.41 9.51 -19.14
CA TRP A 30 -9.09 9.47 -18.48
C TRP A 30 -7.97 9.34 -19.52
N ALA A 31 -8.05 8.38 -20.44
CA ALA A 31 -7.09 8.19 -21.52
C ALA A 31 -6.92 9.46 -22.38
N SER A 32 -8.01 10.11 -22.75
CA SER A 32 -7.96 11.37 -23.51
C SER A 32 -7.29 12.51 -22.73
N LYS A 33 -7.59 12.64 -21.43
CA LYS A 33 -7.03 13.68 -20.56
C LYS A 33 -5.54 13.46 -20.25
N THR A 34 -5.11 12.22 -20.08
CA THR A 34 -3.72 11.87 -19.78
C THR A 34 -2.88 11.65 -21.04
N LYS A 35 -3.50 11.58 -22.22
CA LYS A 35 -2.84 11.33 -23.51
C LYS A 35 -2.01 10.04 -23.44
N ASN A 36 -0.80 10.06 -24.01
CA ASN A 36 0.13 8.93 -24.04
C ASN A 36 1.01 8.83 -22.79
N LEU A 37 0.60 9.45 -21.67
CA LEU A 37 1.36 9.33 -20.44
C LEU A 37 1.48 7.86 -20.04
N SER A 38 2.71 7.41 -19.83
CA SER A 38 3.00 6.03 -19.51
C SER A 38 2.92 5.80 -18.00
N LEU A 39 2.07 4.86 -17.61
CA LEU A 39 2.05 4.26 -16.28
C LEU A 39 2.81 2.94 -16.34
N ASN A 40 3.30 2.48 -15.19
CA ASN A 40 4.00 1.20 -15.13
C ASN A 40 3.12 0.16 -14.44
N PHE A 41 2.75 -0.88 -15.17
CA PHE A 41 1.85 -1.91 -14.71
C PHE A 41 2.62 -3.13 -14.23
N ARG A 42 2.43 -3.49 -12.97
CA ARG A 42 2.81 -4.79 -12.44
C ARG A 42 1.96 -5.88 -13.09
N ILE A 43 2.62 -6.90 -13.61
CA ILE A 43 1.98 -8.08 -14.18
C ILE A 43 2.02 -9.22 -13.17
N GLY A 44 0.86 -9.81 -12.89
CA GLY A 44 0.76 -10.93 -11.95
C GLY A 44 -0.24 -11.99 -12.41
N PRO A 45 -0.18 -13.21 -11.86
CA PRO A 45 -1.10 -14.27 -12.22
C PRO A 45 -2.52 -13.95 -11.73
N ARG A 46 -3.53 -14.29 -12.53
CA ARG A 46 -4.95 -14.26 -12.13
C ARG A 46 -5.33 -15.47 -11.27
N THR A 47 -4.55 -16.54 -11.35
CA THR A 47 -4.71 -17.74 -10.54
C THR A 47 -4.21 -17.50 -9.12
N GLN A 48 -4.88 -18.14 -8.15
CA GLN A 48 -4.47 -18.07 -6.75
C GLN A 48 -3.12 -18.79 -6.56
N THR A 49 -2.19 -18.09 -5.92
CA THR A 49 -0.85 -18.56 -5.58
C THR A 49 -0.80 -19.09 -4.14
N GLU A 50 0.28 -19.79 -3.76
CA GLU A 50 0.49 -20.22 -2.37
C GLU A 50 0.99 -19.09 -1.46
N GLN A 51 1.64 -18.08 -2.03
CA GLN A 51 2.18 -16.91 -1.34
C GLN A 51 1.51 -15.64 -1.85
N PRO A 52 1.52 -14.53 -1.08
CA PRO A 52 1.11 -13.24 -1.61
C PRO A 52 1.88 -12.90 -2.88
N THR A 53 1.22 -12.24 -3.85
CA THR A 53 1.88 -11.77 -5.08
C THR A 53 2.70 -10.52 -4.78
N TRP A 54 3.97 -10.71 -4.42
CA TRP A 54 4.84 -9.61 -4.04
C TRP A 54 5.25 -8.74 -5.23
N GLU A 55 5.26 -7.42 -5.04
CA GLU A 55 5.64 -6.43 -6.06
C GLU A 55 7.07 -6.65 -6.58
N ASN A 56 8.01 -7.01 -5.70
CA ASN A 56 9.43 -7.23 -6.01
C ASN A 56 9.72 -8.54 -6.77
N GLU A 57 8.73 -9.43 -6.87
CA GLU A 57 8.83 -10.70 -7.61
C GLU A 57 8.07 -10.64 -8.94
N SER A 58 7.43 -9.50 -9.23
CA SER A 58 6.58 -9.31 -10.41
C SER A 58 7.33 -8.63 -11.55
N SER A 59 6.92 -8.91 -12.78
CA SER A 59 7.38 -8.14 -13.95
C SER A 59 6.54 -6.87 -14.14
N TYR A 60 7.09 -5.91 -14.88
CA TYR A 60 6.46 -4.62 -15.09
C TYR A 60 6.45 -4.26 -16.57
N VAL A 61 5.34 -3.65 -17.01
CA VAL A 61 5.12 -3.23 -18.39
C VAL A 61 4.69 -1.76 -18.40
N PRO A 62 5.44 -0.86 -19.06
CA PRO A 62 4.99 0.51 -19.27
C PRO A 62 3.86 0.53 -20.31
N ALA A 63 2.78 1.26 -20.02
CA ALA A 63 1.68 1.45 -20.94
C ALA A 63 0.88 2.72 -20.61
N SER A 64 0.22 3.29 -21.61
CA SER A 64 -0.73 4.38 -21.38
C SER A 64 -2.08 3.87 -20.84
N ILE A 65 -2.90 4.77 -20.29
CA ILE A 65 -4.28 4.43 -19.91
C ILE A 65 -5.07 3.95 -21.13
N GLU A 66 -4.81 4.51 -22.32
CA GLU A 66 -5.46 4.11 -23.57
C GLU A 66 -5.11 2.67 -23.96
N GLU A 67 -3.82 2.30 -23.93
CA GLU A 67 -3.35 0.94 -24.20
C GLU A 67 -3.91 -0.06 -23.19
N PHE A 68 -3.91 0.30 -21.91
CA PHE A 68 -4.50 -0.52 -20.85
C PHE A 68 -6.02 -0.71 -21.06
N ASN A 69 -6.74 0.35 -21.44
CA ASN A 69 -8.18 0.27 -21.71
C ASN A 69 -8.47 -0.66 -22.90
N ARG A 70 -7.72 -0.52 -24.02
CA ARG A 70 -7.81 -1.43 -25.17
C ARG A 70 -7.51 -2.88 -24.77
N TRP A 71 -6.47 -3.11 -23.97
CA TRP A 71 -6.08 -4.44 -23.53
C TRP A 71 -7.16 -5.11 -22.68
N THR A 72 -7.68 -4.41 -21.67
CA THR A 72 -8.78 -4.96 -20.85
C THR A 72 -10.08 -5.13 -21.63
N GLY A 73 -10.29 -4.35 -22.69
CA GLY A 73 -11.42 -4.50 -23.63
C GLY A 73 -11.25 -5.59 -24.70
N GLY A 74 -10.13 -6.32 -24.72
CA GLY A 74 -9.85 -7.36 -25.74
C GLY A 74 -9.52 -6.80 -27.14
N GLN A 75 -9.08 -5.54 -27.21
CA GLN A 75 -8.76 -4.80 -28.42
C GLN A 75 -7.30 -4.32 -28.45
N ALA A 76 -6.41 -4.97 -27.68
CA ALA A 76 -4.99 -4.63 -27.69
C ALA A 76 -4.37 -4.77 -29.08
N HIS A 77 -3.51 -3.83 -29.44
CA HIS A 77 -2.69 -3.96 -30.63
C HIS A 77 -1.48 -4.84 -30.32
N ALA A 78 -1.06 -5.67 -31.28
CA ALA A 78 0.12 -6.53 -31.11
C ALA A 78 1.44 -5.74 -30.92
N ALA A 79 1.45 -4.46 -31.26
CA ALA A 79 2.59 -3.56 -31.04
C ALA A 79 2.65 -2.99 -29.63
N ASP A 80 1.52 -2.95 -28.90
CA ASP A 80 1.45 -2.41 -27.53
C ASP A 80 2.17 -3.39 -26.59
N GLU A 81 2.93 -2.90 -25.60
CA GLU A 81 3.65 -3.78 -24.67
C GLU A 81 2.70 -4.65 -23.85
N LEU A 82 1.56 -4.10 -23.41
CA LEU A 82 0.48 -4.89 -22.78
C LEU A 82 -0.15 -5.89 -23.75
N GLY A 83 -0.12 -5.64 -25.05
CA GLY A 83 -0.60 -6.59 -26.08
C GLY A 83 0.19 -7.90 -26.11
N LYS A 84 1.39 -7.92 -25.53
CA LYS A 84 2.23 -9.13 -25.37
C LYS A 84 1.90 -9.93 -24.11
N VAL A 85 1.10 -9.37 -23.20
CA VAL A 85 0.67 -10.00 -21.95
C VAL A 85 -0.63 -10.76 -22.17
N ASP A 86 -0.68 -12.04 -21.75
CA ASP A 86 -1.90 -12.84 -21.83
C ASP A 86 -2.92 -12.40 -20.76
N GLY A 87 -3.89 -11.58 -21.17
CA GLY A 87 -4.93 -11.06 -20.29
C GLY A 87 -5.90 -12.09 -19.73
N LEU A 88 -5.89 -13.34 -20.23
CA LEU A 88 -6.71 -14.42 -19.66
C LEU A 88 -6.05 -15.05 -18.43
N SER A 89 -4.72 -15.14 -18.40
CA SER A 89 -3.97 -15.75 -17.30
C SER A 89 -3.30 -14.73 -16.38
N GLN A 90 -3.10 -13.49 -16.84
CA GLN A 90 -2.40 -12.44 -16.11
C GLN A 90 -3.24 -11.18 -15.95
N PHE A 91 -3.07 -10.51 -14.82
CA PHE A 91 -3.59 -9.17 -14.56
C PHE A 91 -2.51 -8.12 -14.78
N ALA A 92 -2.92 -6.87 -15.01
CA ALA A 92 -2.04 -5.70 -15.00
C ALA A 92 -2.51 -4.71 -13.92
N TYR A 93 -1.59 -4.16 -13.14
CA TYR A 93 -1.89 -3.27 -12.01
C TYR A 93 -0.88 -2.14 -11.86
N SER A 94 -1.33 -0.89 -11.94
CA SER A 94 -0.53 0.29 -11.68
C SER A 94 -1.04 0.96 -10.40
N GLY A 95 -0.20 1.00 -9.38
CA GLY A 95 -0.50 1.56 -8.06
C GLY A 95 0.55 2.57 -7.61
N TYR A 96 0.29 3.23 -6.47
CA TYR A 96 1.18 4.26 -5.89
C TYR A 96 1.57 5.38 -6.87
N ASN A 97 0.70 5.70 -7.82
CA ASN A 97 0.92 6.81 -8.75
C ASN A 97 0.58 8.12 -8.04
N TYR A 98 1.54 8.71 -7.31
CA TYR A 98 1.38 10.04 -6.74
C TYR A 98 1.02 11.03 -7.84
N MET A 99 -0.21 11.53 -7.81
CA MET A 99 -0.77 12.26 -8.93
C MET A 99 -0.01 13.56 -9.20
N SER A 100 0.55 14.22 -8.17
CA SER A 100 1.43 15.38 -8.36
C SER A 100 2.71 15.06 -9.15
N LYS A 101 3.26 13.85 -9.02
CA LYS A 101 4.44 13.41 -9.78
C LYS A 101 4.07 12.94 -11.19
N VAL A 102 3.00 12.16 -11.29
CA VAL A 102 2.61 11.51 -12.56
C VAL A 102 1.83 12.48 -13.45
N PHE A 103 0.96 13.32 -12.90
CA PHE A 103 0.09 14.23 -13.63
C PHE A 103 0.40 15.71 -13.34
N GLY A 104 1.63 16.03 -12.92
CA GLY A 104 2.05 17.38 -12.51
C GLY A 104 1.79 18.46 -13.57
N ASP A 105 1.96 18.10 -14.85
CA ASP A 105 1.71 18.99 -16.00
C ASP A 105 0.24 19.03 -16.46
N LEU A 106 -0.66 18.37 -15.73
CA LEU A 106 -2.08 18.25 -16.05
C LEU A 106 -2.94 18.83 -14.90
N PRO A 107 -2.93 20.17 -14.69
CA PRO A 107 -3.67 20.81 -13.59
C PRO A 107 -5.16 20.49 -13.65
N ASP A 108 -5.76 20.40 -14.84
CA ASP A 108 -7.16 20.01 -15.02
C ASP A 108 -7.49 18.61 -14.48
N VAL A 109 -6.52 17.69 -14.46
CA VAL A 109 -6.67 16.34 -13.90
C VAL A 109 -6.54 16.38 -12.38
N LEU A 110 -5.59 17.16 -11.87
CA LEU A 110 -5.37 17.31 -10.42
C LEU A 110 -6.55 18.01 -9.74
N GLU A 111 -7.03 19.10 -10.32
CA GLU A 111 -8.15 19.92 -9.83
C GLU A 111 -9.53 19.29 -10.09
N ALA A 112 -9.57 18.11 -10.70
CA ALA A 112 -10.81 17.34 -10.86
C ALA A 112 -11.17 16.51 -9.62
N VAL A 113 -10.20 16.27 -8.73
CA VAL A 113 -10.36 15.59 -7.44
C VAL A 113 -10.67 16.63 -6.36
N ASP A 114 -11.62 16.36 -5.46
CA ASP A 114 -12.00 17.34 -4.43
C ASP A 114 -12.39 16.72 -3.07
N TRP A 115 -11.46 16.70 -2.11
CA TRP A 115 -11.73 16.12 -0.79
C TRP A 115 -12.53 17.05 0.16
N SER A 116 -13.04 18.19 -0.31
CA SER A 116 -13.78 19.17 0.52
C SER A 116 -14.99 18.59 1.22
N SER A 117 -15.75 17.71 0.55
CA SER A 117 -16.95 17.06 1.10
C SER A 117 -16.66 16.13 2.29
N PHE A 118 -15.38 15.76 2.47
CA PHE A 118 -14.89 14.94 3.57
C PHE A 118 -14.15 15.78 4.64
N GLY A 119 -14.23 17.10 4.55
CA GLY A 119 -13.65 18.04 5.51
C GLY A 119 -12.20 18.43 5.21
N PHE A 120 -11.74 18.30 3.97
CA PHE A 120 -10.40 18.72 3.55
C PHE A 120 -10.49 19.72 2.37
N PRO A 121 -11.02 20.93 2.59
CA PRO A 121 -11.12 21.93 1.53
C PRO A 121 -9.74 22.29 0.98
N GLY A 122 -9.63 22.36 -0.36
CA GLY A 122 -8.38 22.66 -1.06
C GLY A 122 -7.44 21.47 -1.24
N ARG A 123 -7.76 20.29 -0.70
CA ARG A 123 -7.01 19.06 -0.94
C ARG A 123 -7.53 18.39 -2.21
N ASP A 124 -6.66 18.18 -3.19
CA ASP A 124 -7.02 17.69 -4.52
C ASP A 124 -6.07 16.57 -4.99
N GLY A 125 -5.93 16.40 -6.30
CA GLY A 125 -5.01 15.42 -6.88
C GLY A 125 -3.56 15.61 -6.42
N ARG A 126 -3.12 16.81 -6.06
CA ARG A 126 -1.72 17.09 -5.66
C ARG A 126 -1.28 16.31 -4.43
N GLU A 127 -2.21 16.02 -3.51
CA GLU A 127 -2.01 15.19 -2.33
C GLU A 127 -2.70 13.83 -2.40
N SER A 128 -2.96 13.33 -3.62
CA SER A 128 -3.63 12.07 -3.87
C SER A 128 -2.74 11.07 -4.63
N ALA A 129 -3.06 9.79 -4.53
CA ALA A 129 -2.49 8.74 -5.36
C ALA A 129 -3.56 8.06 -6.20
N PHE A 130 -3.15 7.67 -7.41
CA PHE A 130 -3.98 7.09 -8.44
C PHE A 130 -3.67 5.59 -8.62
N TRP A 131 -4.71 4.79 -8.79
CA TRP A 131 -4.63 3.34 -8.93
C TRP A 131 -5.47 2.88 -10.10
N LEU A 132 -4.90 2.04 -10.95
CA LEU A 132 -5.55 1.48 -12.12
C LEU A 132 -5.21 0.00 -12.25
N GLY A 133 -6.23 -0.85 -12.27
CA GLY A 133 -6.06 -2.30 -12.26
C GLY A 133 -7.06 -3.04 -13.10
N SER A 134 -6.65 -4.13 -13.75
CA SER A 134 -7.58 -5.05 -14.39
C SER A 134 -8.23 -5.97 -13.37
N ALA A 135 -9.36 -6.60 -13.71
CA ALA A 135 -9.98 -7.61 -12.83
C ALA A 135 -8.95 -8.62 -12.28
N GLY A 136 -9.06 -9.02 -11.02
CA GLY A 136 -8.14 -9.96 -10.37
C GLY A 136 -6.81 -9.36 -9.89
N SER A 137 -6.44 -8.14 -10.30
CA SER A 137 -5.29 -7.47 -9.67
C SER A 137 -5.57 -7.20 -8.20
N ASN A 138 -4.53 -7.25 -7.37
CA ASN A 138 -4.68 -7.08 -5.92
C ASN A 138 -3.50 -6.33 -5.30
N THR A 139 -3.69 -5.78 -4.11
CA THR A 139 -2.59 -5.32 -3.25
C THR A 139 -2.49 -6.28 -2.07
N PRO A 140 -1.32 -6.90 -1.81
CA PRO A 140 -1.11 -7.78 -0.67
C PRO A 140 -1.56 -7.14 0.65
N CYS A 141 -1.96 -7.98 1.61
CA CYS A 141 -2.45 -7.50 2.90
C CYS A 141 -1.36 -6.70 3.61
N HIS A 142 -1.64 -5.44 3.96
CA HIS A 142 -0.70 -4.55 4.64
C HIS A 142 -1.45 -3.55 5.53
N GLN A 143 -0.71 -2.82 6.35
CA GLN A 143 -1.20 -1.62 7.02
C GLN A 143 -0.29 -0.44 6.67
N ASP A 144 -0.89 0.74 6.51
CA ASP A 144 -0.18 2.02 6.40
C ASP A 144 0.46 2.36 7.77
N ALA A 145 1.72 2.77 7.79
CA ALA A 145 2.47 3.04 9.02
C ALA A 145 1.92 4.25 9.79
N TYR A 146 1.48 5.28 9.07
CA TYR A 146 0.97 6.53 9.62
C TYR A 146 -0.16 7.12 8.78
N GLY A 147 -0.88 8.07 9.35
CA GLY A 147 -2.07 8.69 8.75
C GLY A 147 -3.29 7.78 8.80
N CYS A 148 -4.38 8.26 8.21
CA CYS A 148 -5.53 7.46 7.80
C CYS A 148 -5.79 7.66 6.31
N ASN A 149 -6.59 6.80 5.68
CA ASN A 149 -6.79 6.82 4.25
C ASN A 149 -8.26 7.10 3.89
N LEU A 150 -8.48 7.95 2.90
CA LEU A 150 -9.76 8.08 2.20
C LEU A 150 -9.57 7.57 0.78
N VAL A 151 -10.39 6.62 0.37
CA VAL A 151 -10.30 5.97 -0.94
C VAL A 151 -11.62 6.14 -1.69
N ALA A 152 -11.58 6.84 -2.81
CA ALA A 152 -12.68 6.99 -3.73
C ALA A 152 -12.58 5.96 -4.85
N GLU A 153 -13.66 5.23 -5.12
CA GLU A 153 -13.78 4.35 -6.28
C GLU A 153 -14.49 5.11 -7.42
N LEU A 154 -13.85 5.22 -8.59
CA LEU A 154 -14.36 6.01 -9.71
C LEU A 154 -14.83 5.14 -10.88
N VAL A 155 -14.13 4.03 -11.14
CA VAL A 155 -14.47 3.09 -12.22
C VAL A 155 -14.36 1.67 -11.70
N GLY A 156 -15.29 0.80 -12.11
CA GLY A 156 -15.31 -0.61 -11.73
C GLY A 156 -15.52 -0.82 -10.24
N ARG A 157 -15.37 -2.07 -9.79
CA ARG A 157 -15.55 -2.45 -8.40
C ARG A 157 -14.28 -2.96 -7.77
N LYS A 158 -14.13 -2.66 -6.48
CA LYS A 158 -12.96 -3.06 -5.68
C LYS A 158 -13.40 -3.65 -4.35
N ALA A 159 -12.97 -4.89 -4.10
CA ALA A 159 -13.18 -5.57 -2.84
C ALA A 159 -12.08 -5.22 -1.84
N TRP A 160 -12.50 -4.80 -0.64
CA TRP A 160 -11.64 -4.49 0.49
C TRP A 160 -11.90 -5.48 1.62
N THR A 161 -10.83 -6.12 2.09
CA THR A 161 -10.83 -6.98 3.28
C THR A 161 -9.98 -6.32 4.33
N LEU A 162 -10.59 -5.87 5.43
CA LEU A 162 -9.92 -5.10 6.47
C LEU A 162 -9.86 -5.85 7.80
N PHE A 163 -8.84 -5.58 8.60
CA PHE A 163 -8.71 -6.09 9.96
C PHE A 163 -8.24 -4.98 10.90
N PRO A 164 -8.75 -4.95 12.14
CA PRO A 164 -8.33 -3.95 13.10
C PRO A 164 -6.88 -4.24 13.58
N PRO A 165 -6.14 -3.24 14.08
CA PRO A 165 -4.74 -3.38 14.50
C PRO A 165 -4.50 -4.52 15.50
N GLU A 166 -5.50 -4.87 16.32
CA GLU A 166 -5.44 -5.96 17.30
C GLU A 166 -5.25 -7.35 16.66
N MET A 167 -5.54 -7.49 15.36
CA MET A 167 -5.33 -8.73 14.60
C MET A 167 -3.90 -8.90 14.07
N SER A 168 -2.99 -7.94 14.32
CA SER A 168 -1.60 -7.99 13.82
C SER A 168 -0.91 -9.33 14.09
N SER A 169 -1.06 -9.89 15.30
CA SER A 169 -0.42 -11.17 15.64
C SER A 169 -0.96 -12.38 14.87
N SER A 170 -2.17 -12.26 14.30
CA SER A 170 -2.82 -13.26 13.43
C SER A 170 -2.51 -13.05 11.95
N LEU A 171 -1.96 -11.89 11.59
CA LEU A 171 -1.57 -11.51 10.23
C LEU A 171 -0.07 -11.62 9.97
N TYR A 172 0.73 -12.00 10.99
CA TYR A 172 2.16 -12.33 10.83
C TYR A 172 2.93 -11.22 10.10
N PRO A 173 3.13 -10.06 10.75
CA PRO A 173 3.76 -8.89 10.12
C PRO A 173 5.15 -9.22 9.58
N THR A 174 5.50 -8.59 8.46
CA THR A 174 6.84 -8.60 7.87
C THR A 174 7.15 -7.21 7.34
N ARG A 175 8.44 -6.83 7.43
CA ARG A 175 8.97 -5.62 6.78
C ARG A 175 9.79 -5.94 5.53
N ILE A 176 9.85 -7.21 5.12
CA ILE A 176 10.51 -7.63 3.88
C ILE A 176 9.48 -8.26 2.93
N PRO A 177 9.37 -7.80 1.67
CA PRO A 177 10.14 -6.70 1.08
C PRO A 177 9.89 -5.35 1.76
N PHE A 178 10.95 -4.56 1.91
CA PHE A 178 10.90 -3.27 2.60
C PHE A 178 10.31 -2.20 1.69
N GLU A 179 9.27 -1.56 2.18
CA GLU A 179 8.64 -0.37 1.62
C GLU A 179 8.49 0.63 2.75
N GLU A 180 8.88 1.88 2.51
CA GLU A 180 8.65 2.94 3.48
C GLU A 180 7.14 3.08 3.69
N SER A 181 6.75 3.22 4.95
CA SER A 181 5.35 3.45 5.35
C SER A 181 4.40 2.25 5.19
N SER A 182 4.88 1.05 4.87
CA SER A 182 4.04 -0.15 4.80
C SER A 182 4.56 -1.29 5.67
N ILE A 183 3.64 -1.98 6.34
CA ILE A 183 3.90 -3.23 7.05
C ILE A 183 3.03 -4.31 6.44
N PHE A 184 3.64 -5.34 5.85
CA PHE A 184 2.94 -6.40 5.14
C PHE A 184 2.59 -7.58 6.04
N SER A 185 1.61 -8.37 5.61
CA SER A 185 1.25 -9.67 6.19
C SER A 185 1.90 -10.78 5.37
N GLN A 186 2.51 -11.76 6.04
CA GLN A 186 3.02 -12.96 5.37
C GLN A 186 1.89 -13.89 4.91
N VAL A 187 0.66 -13.69 5.39
CA VAL A 187 -0.50 -14.52 5.08
C VAL A 187 -1.04 -14.15 3.70
N ASN A 188 -1.19 -15.14 2.82
CA ASN A 188 -1.99 -15.01 1.61
C ASN A 188 -3.47 -15.16 1.95
N LEU A 189 -4.25 -14.08 1.83
CA LEU A 189 -5.68 -14.10 2.15
C LEU A 189 -6.53 -14.78 1.06
N GLU A 190 -6.02 -14.96 -0.16
CA GLU A 190 -6.70 -15.74 -1.19
C GLU A 190 -6.60 -17.25 -0.96
N LYS A 191 -5.56 -17.68 -0.23
CA LYS A 191 -5.28 -19.09 0.07
C LYS A 191 -4.56 -19.22 1.41
N ILE A 192 -5.34 -19.32 2.49
CA ILE A 192 -4.79 -19.28 3.85
C ILE A 192 -4.16 -20.63 4.22
N ASP A 193 -2.84 -20.66 4.36
CA ASP A 193 -2.11 -21.80 4.93
C ASP A 193 -2.16 -21.76 6.47
N VAL A 194 -3.20 -22.37 7.04
CA VAL A 194 -3.37 -22.49 8.50
C VAL A 194 -2.31 -23.38 9.15
N ALA A 195 -1.66 -24.29 8.41
CA ALA A 195 -0.59 -25.12 8.98
C ALA A 195 0.65 -24.26 9.27
N ARG A 196 0.98 -23.34 8.37
CA ARG A 196 2.05 -22.36 8.54
C ARG A 196 1.64 -21.18 9.43
N PHE A 197 0.38 -20.73 9.34
CA PHE A 197 -0.13 -19.55 10.02
C PHE A 197 -1.33 -19.87 10.94
N PRO A 198 -1.16 -20.67 12.01
CA PRO A 198 -2.28 -21.20 12.80
C PRO A 198 -3.16 -20.14 13.48
N LYS A 199 -2.64 -18.94 13.76
CA LYS A 199 -3.42 -17.84 14.35
C LYS A 199 -4.43 -17.23 13.39
N THR A 200 -4.34 -17.51 12.09
CA THR A 200 -5.30 -17.04 11.08
C THR A 200 -6.73 -17.54 11.35
N LYS A 201 -6.90 -18.65 12.09
CA LYS A 201 -8.21 -19.11 12.59
C LYS A 201 -8.94 -18.11 13.48
N LEU A 202 -8.22 -17.12 14.03
CA LEU A 202 -8.77 -16.08 14.90
C LEU A 202 -9.18 -14.82 14.14
N LEU A 203 -8.91 -14.76 12.82
CA LEU A 203 -9.20 -13.59 12.01
C LEU A 203 -10.71 -13.32 11.96
N LYS A 204 -11.03 -12.03 12.02
CA LYS A 204 -12.39 -11.50 11.90
C LYS A 204 -12.38 -10.41 10.83
N PRO A 205 -12.49 -10.80 9.55
CA PRO A 205 -12.44 -9.87 8.44
C PRO A 205 -13.62 -8.91 8.45
N TYR A 206 -13.36 -7.66 8.10
CA TYR A 206 -14.34 -6.68 7.65
C TYR A 206 -14.31 -6.70 6.13
N TYR A 207 -15.45 -6.88 5.47
CA TYR A 207 -15.48 -7.03 4.02
C TYR A 207 -16.45 -6.05 3.39
N VAL A 208 -16.00 -5.35 2.34
CA VAL A 208 -16.85 -4.45 1.56
C VAL A 208 -16.42 -4.40 0.11
N VAL A 209 -17.40 -4.34 -0.79
CA VAL A 209 -17.17 -3.98 -2.20
C VAL A 209 -17.53 -2.51 -2.36
N LEU A 210 -16.58 -1.75 -2.88
CA LEU A 210 -16.79 -0.37 -3.31
C LEU A 210 -17.28 -0.37 -4.75
N GLU A 211 -18.36 0.36 -4.98
CA GLU A 211 -18.92 0.66 -6.29
C GLU A 211 -18.47 2.07 -6.74
N PRO A 212 -18.51 2.39 -8.04
CA PRO A 212 -18.24 3.75 -8.51
C PRO A 212 -19.10 4.78 -7.76
N GLY A 213 -18.47 5.80 -7.19
CA GLY A 213 -19.12 6.81 -6.34
C GLY A 213 -18.96 6.60 -4.84
N ASP A 214 -18.52 5.41 -4.40
CA ASP A 214 -18.27 5.15 -2.99
C ASP A 214 -16.94 5.73 -2.51
N VAL A 215 -16.91 6.16 -1.24
CA VAL A 215 -15.69 6.55 -0.53
C VAL A 215 -15.51 5.73 0.74
N LEU A 216 -14.41 4.99 0.84
CA LEU A 216 -14.02 4.23 2.01
C LEU A 216 -13.06 5.05 2.88
N PHE A 217 -13.38 5.15 4.16
CA PHE A 217 -12.42 5.58 5.17
C PHE A 217 -11.75 4.36 5.81
N VAL A 218 -10.42 4.34 5.77
CA VAL A 218 -9.57 3.34 6.43
C VAL A 218 -8.87 4.03 7.60
N PRO A 219 -9.18 3.67 8.87
CA PRO A 219 -8.52 4.27 10.01
C PRO A 219 -7.05 3.91 10.07
N SER A 220 -6.27 4.71 10.81
CA SER A 220 -4.84 4.46 10.99
C SER A 220 -4.55 3.05 11.48
N ARG A 221 -3.54 2.41 10.88
CA ARG A 221 -3.04 1.06 11.21
C ARG A 221 -4.04 -0.08 11.02
N TRP A 222 -5.12 0.15 10.27
CA TRP A 222 -5.97 -0.95 9.83
C TRP A 222 -5.30 -1.73 8.71
N TRP A 223 -5.22 -3.03 8.93
CA TRP A 223 -4.78 -3.97 7.91
C TRP A 223 -5.81 -4.02 6.80
N HIS A 224 -5.36 -4.09 5.56
CA HIS A 224 -6.24 -4.17 4.41
C HIS A 224 -5.60 -4.95 3.26
N TYR A 225 -6.40 -5.79 2.63
CA TYR A 225 -6.14 -6.45 1.36
C TYR A 225 -7.18 -5.98 0.36
N VAL A 226 -6.73 -5.71 -0.86
CA VAL A 226 -7.55 -5.05 -1.87
C VAL A 226 -7.50 -5.86 -3.15
N ARG A 227 -8.65 -6.08 -3.79
CA ARG A 227 -8.74 -6.80 -5.07
C ARG A 227 -9.70 -6.09 -6.02
N CYS A 228 -9.26 -5.85 -7.25
CA CYS A 228 -10.13 -5.36 -8.31
C CYS A 228 -11.05 -6.51 -8.78
N LEU A 229 -12.37 -6.31 -8.72
CA LEU A 229 -13.34 -7.29 -9.24
C LEU A 229 -13.57 -7.10 -10.74
N ASP A 230 -13.45 -5.86 -11.22
CA ASP A 230 -13.50 -5.48 -12.63
C ASP A 230 -12.22 -4.71 -13.01
N THR A 231 -12.14 -4.22 -14.24
CA THR A 231 -11.22 -3.12 -14.54
C THR A 231 -11.62 -1.92 -13.71
N SER A 232 -10.72 -1.45 -12.85
CA SER A 232 -11.02 -0.52 -11.77
C SER A 232 -10.01 0.62 -11.66
N LEU A 233 -10.54 1.80 -11.33
CA LEU A 233 -9.79 3.03 -11.08
C LEU A 233 -10.23 3.62 -9.74
N SER A 234 -9.28 3.83 -8.83
CA SER A 234 -9.52 4.53 -7.57
C SER A 234 -8.50 5.64 -7.35
N ILE A 235 -8.92 6.64 -6.58
CA ILE A 235 -8.04 7.72 -6.11
C ILE A 235 -8.13 7.74 -4.60
N ASN A 236 -6.98 7.79 -3.92
CA ASN A 236 -6.96 7.90 -2.47
C ASN A 236 -6.13 9.09 -2.02
N THR A 237 -6.36 9.51 -0.78
CA THR A 237 -5.48 10.45 -0.08
C THR A 237 -5.22 10.00 1.34
N TRP A 238 -3.95 10.03 1.75
CA TRP A 238 -3.57 9.82 3.15
C TRP A 238 -3.66 11.14 3.90
N ILE A 239 -4.36 11.14 5.04
CA ILE A 239 -4.54 12.29 5.90
C ILE A 239 -3.61 12.16 7.10
N PRO A 240 -2.70 13.12 7.33
CA PRO A 240 -1.87 13.15 8.53
C PRO A 240 -2.71 13.28 9.80
N LEU A 241 -2.32 12.56 10.85
CA LEU A 241 -2.92 12.59 12.17
C LEU A 241 -1.95 13.19 13.20
N SER A 242 -2.48 13.80 14.24
CA SER A 242 -1.65 14.33 15.34
C SER A 242 -0.86 13.24 16.07
N THR A 243 -1.33 11.99 16.01
CA THR A 243 -0.64 10.82 16.57
C THR A 243 0.50 10.29 15.70
N ASP A 244 0.65 10.78 14.46
CA ASP A 244 1.61 10.21 13.50
C ASP A 244 3.05 10.38 13.91
N ARG A 245 3.37 11.37 14.74
CA ARG A 245 4.74 11.61 15.20
C ARG A 245 5.38 10.37 15.81
N GLU A 246 4.58 9.60 16.55
CA GLU A 246 5.06 8.35 17.15
C GLU A 246 5.34 7.27 16.11
N HIS A 247 4.45 7.17 15.13
CA HIS A 247 4.55 6.20 14.06
C HIS A 247 5.70 6.54 13.11
N GLN A 248 5.92 7.83 12.85
CA GLN A 248 7.06 8.36 12.10
C GLN A 248 8.38 8.05 12.81
N LEU A 249 8.40 8.08 14.15
CA LEU A 249 9.60 7.69 14.91
C LEU A 249 9.89 6.20 14.74
N GLN A 250 8.86 5.35 14.87
CA GLN A 250 8.98 3.90 14.62
C GLN A 250 9.45 3.63 13.19
N GLU A 251 8.90 4.34 12.20
CA GLU A 251 9.30 4.19 10.81
C GLU A 251 10.74 4.62 10.57
N ALA A 252 11.18 5.75 11.13
CA ALA A 252 12.56 6.20 11.04
C ALA A 252 13.55 5.21 11.66
N VAL A 253 13.20 4.61 12.81
CA VAL A 253 13.97 3.51 13.42
C VAL A 253 14.01 2.30 12.49
N THR A 254 12.87 1.90 11.91
CA THR A 254 12.81 0.76 10.98
C THR A 254 13.70 1.00 9.77
N ARG A 255 13.60 2.18 9.15
CA ARG A 255 14.42 2.58 8.01
C ARG A 255 15.90 2.53 8.36
N THR A 256 16.29 3.06 9.53
CA THR A 256 17.68 3.02 10.02
C THR A 256 18.18 1.58 10.14
N LEU A 257 17.40 0.69 10.76
CA LEU A 257 17.77 -0.71 10.91
C LEU A 257 17.83 -1.43 9.55
N ALA A 258 16.90 -1.15 8.64
CA ALA A 258 16.87 -1.73 7.31
C ALA A 258 18.11 -1.33 6.50
N THR A 259 18.45 -0.04 6.50
CA THR A 259 19.64 0.51 5.84
C THR A 259 20.94 -0.10 6.37
N LEU A 260 21.00 -0.41 7.67
CA LEU A 260 22.20 -1.01 8.28
C LEU A 260 22.29 -2.52 8.09
N LEU A 261 21.16 -3.23 8.17
CA LEU A 261 21.15 -4.69 8.24
C LEU A 261 21.05 -5.35 6.86
N ILE A 262 20.18 -4.87 5.97
CA ILE A 262 19.93 -5.53 4.67
C ILE A 262 21.24 -5.72 3.88
N PRO A 263 22.12 -4.71 3.73
CA PRO A 263 23.37 -4.87 2.97
C PRO A 263 24.34 -5.90 3.55
N CYS A 264 24.26 -6.21 4.85
CA CYS A 264 25.10 -7.23 5.48
C CYS A 264 24.70 -8.66 5.10
N TYR A 265 23.52 -8.84 4.52
CA TYR A 265 22.88 -10.12 4.28
C TYR A 265 22.44 -10.32 2.82
N GLU A 266 22.69 -9.34 1.97
CA GLU A 266 22.29 -9.34 0.57
C GLU A 266 23.17 -10.28 -0.26
N ASP A 267 22.52 -11.06 -1.13
CA ASP A 267 23.15 -11.87 -2.17
C ASP A 267 22.53 -11.52 -3.53
N GLU A 268 23.16 -11.98 -4.63
CA GLU A 268 22.79 -11.60 -6.00
C GLU A 268 21.33 -11.91 -6.37
N ASP A 269 20.66 -12.82 -5.66
CA ASP A 269 19.31 -13.29 -5.95
C ASP A 269 18.25 -12.79 -4.95
N SER A 270 18.63 -12.01 -3.95
CA SER A 270 17.70 -11.63 -2.86
C SER A 270 16.89 -10.37 -3.15
N THR A 271 15.57 -10.50 -3.08
CA THR A 271 14.63 -9.39 -3.24
C THR A 271 14.23 -8.81 -1.87
N TRP A 272 15.03 -7.86 -1.38
CA TRP A 272 14.84 -7.24 -0.05
C TRP A 272 13.96 -5.99 -0.05
N LEU A 273 13.93 -5.24 -1.14
CA LEU A 273 13.15 -4.01 -1.28
C LEU A 273 11.88 -4.25 -2.08
N ASN A 274 10.83 -3.48 -1.77
CA ASN A 274 9.64 -3.41 -2.60
C ASN A 274 9.94 -2.57 -3.86
N THR A 275 9.38 -2.94 -5.00
CA THR A 275 9.58 -2.20 -6.26
C THR A 275 9.06 -0.77 -6.18
N ASN A 276 8.04 -0.48 -5.37
CA ASN A 276 7.56 0.89 -5.16
C ASN A 276 8.67 1.77 -4.56
N GLU A 277 9.38 1.25 -3.57
CA GLU A 277 10.53 1.89 -2.94
C GLU A 277 11.68 2.05 -3.94
N ALA A 278 12.03 0.96 -4.63
CA ALA A 278 13.09 0.95 -5.65
C ALA A 278 12.87 2.02 -6.74
N ARG A 279 11.62 2.31 -7.10
CA ARG A 279 11.29 3.29 -8.15
C ARG A 279 11.34 4.74 -7.70
N ILE A 280 10.97 5.03 -6.45
CA ILE A 280 11.19 6.36 -5.87
C ILE A 280 12.69 6.69 -5.91
N LEU A 281 13.53 5.70 -5.62
CA LEU A 281 14.98 5.80 -5.62
C LEU A 281 15.55 6.00 -7.04
N ILE A 282 15.10 5.22 -8.03
CA ILE A 282 15.50 5.40 -9.44
C ILE A 282 15.12 6.80 -9.95
N SER A 283 13.90 7.26 -9.65
CA SER A 283 13.44 8.58 -10.08
C SER A 283 14.28 9.72 -9.49
N ALA A 284 14.66 9.62 -8.22
CA ALA A 284 15.55 10.58 -7.57
C ALA A 284 16.97 10.56 -8.17
N ALA A 285 17.46 9.37 -8.56
CA ALA A 285 18.77 9.20 -9.20
C ALA A 285 18.80 9.74 -10.64
N SER A 286 17.72 9.56 -11.40
CA SER A 286 17.64 10.06 -12.78
C SER A 286 17.63 11.58 -12.87
N ASP A 287 17.17 12.28 -11.82
CA ASP A 287 17.29 13.74 -11.71
C ASP A 287 18.75 14.19 -11.44
N LEU A 288 19.64 13.27 -11.05
CA LEU A 288 21.06 13.52 -10.77
C LEU A 288 21.99 13.09 -11.91
N SER A 289 21.53 12.30 -12.89
CA SER A 289 22.39 11.81 -13.99
C SER A 289 21.78 12.04 -15.38
N SER A 290 22.28 13.06 -16.08
CA SER A 290 22.02 13.27 -17.52
C SER A 290 22.84 12.35 -18.44
N GLU A 291 23.62 11.40 -17.91
CA GLU A 291 24.54 10.59 -18.71
C GLU A 291 24.56 9.12 -18.25
N SER A 292 23.66 8.30 -18.80
CA SER A 292 23.96 6.91 -19.21
C SER A 292 22.69 6.20 -19.72
N GLN A 293 22.48 6.27 -21.03
CA GLN A 293 21.62 5.32 -21.73
C GLN A 293 22.36 3.98 -21.84
N GLY A 294 21.74 2.90 -21.36
CA GLY A 294 22.03 1.54 -21.79
C GLY A 294 23.23 0.85 -21.12
N ALA A 295 23.10 0.49 -19.85
CA ALA A 295 23.83 -0.62 -19.24
C ALA A 295 23.03 -1.14 -18.05
N ALA A 296 23.11 -2.44 -17.76
CA ALA A 296 22.50 -3.04 -16.57
C ALA A 296 22.90 -2.24 -15.33
N ILE A 297 21.95 -1.52 -14.75
CA ILE A 297 22.16 -0.80 -13.49
C ILE A 297 22.35 -1.88 -12.43
N SER A 298 23.59 -2.07 -11.98
CA SER A 298 23.87 -2.95 -10.85
C SER A 298 23.04 -2.48 -9.65
N PHE A 299 22.44 -3.40 -8.90
CA PHE A 299 21.68 -3.09 -7.68
C PHE A 299 22.51 -2.27 -6.67
N THR A 300 23.84 -2.39 -6.69
CA THR A 300 24.76 -1.54 -5.92
C THR A 300 24.63 -0.05 -6.27
N PHE A 301 24.36 0.27 -7.54
CA PHE A 301 24.12 1.62 -8.03
C PHE A 301 22.74 2.14 -7.62
N LEU A 302 21.73 1.24 -7.56
CA LEU A 302 20.40 1.50 -6.98
C LEU A 302 20.49 1.85 -5.49
N TRP A 303 21.41 1.20 -4.77
CA TRP A 303 21.68 1.46 -3.36
C TRP A 303 22.50 2.74 -3.16
N MET A 304 23.45 3.04 -4.05
CA MET A 304 24.13 4.35 -4.04
C MET A 304 23.19 5.51 -4.35
N SER A 305 22.06 5.24 -5.03
CA SER A 305 20.95 6.18 -5.21
C SER A 305 19.91 6.19 -4.07
N LEU A 306 20.13 5.44 -2.98
CA LEU A 306 19.51 5.66 -1.66
C LEU A 306 20.04 6.93 -0.96
N GLU A 307 20.24 8.00 -1.71
CA GLU A 307 20.31 9.35 -1.16
C GLU A 307 18.99 9.77 -0.46
N LEU A 308 18.00 8.88 -0.38
CA LEU A 308 16.91 8.97 0.59
C LEU A 308 17.35 8.37 1.94
N THR A 309 18.03 9.23 2.69
CA THR A 309 18.43 9.11 4.10
C THR A 309 19.58 8.14 4.41
N THR A 310 20.79 8.69 4.43
CA THR A 310 21.94 8.12 5.14
C THR A 310 21.56 7.80 6.60
N PRO A 311 22.29 6.88 7.28
CA PRO A 311 22.12 6.68 8.72
C PRO A 311 22.16 8.01 9.51
N ASP A 312 22.99 8.97 9.09
CA ASP A 312 23.08 10.29 9.71
C ASP A 312 21.82 11.14 9.49
N GLU A 313 21.24 11.15 8.29
CA GLU A 313 19.97 11.84 8.01
C GLU A 313 18.80 11.20 8.77
N ASN A 314 18.82 9.87 8.90
CA ASN A 314 17.86 9.16 9.72
C ASN A 314 17.99 9.51 11.21
N LEU A 315 19.21 9.57 11.74
CA LEU A 315 19.47 10.00 13.11
C LEU A 315 19.06 11.46 13.33
N ALA A 316 19.32 12.34 12.36
CA ALA A 316 18.88 13.73 12.40
C ALA A 316 17.35 13.83 12.42
N TYR A 317 16.65 13.03 11.62
CA TYR A 317 15.20 12.98 11.60
C TYR A 317 14.62 12.41 12.91
N ILE A 318 15.20 11.34 13.45
CA ILE A 318 14.86 10.81 14.78
C ILE A 318 15.05 11.88 15.85
N SER A 319 16.17 12.62 15.83
CA SER A 319 16.43 13.70 16.79
C SER A 319 15.38 14.82 16.71
N LYS A 320 14.94 15.18 15.50
CA LYS A 320 13.82 16.12 15.26
C LYS A 320 12.50 15.55 15.80
N LEU A 321 12.18 14.29 15.53
CA LEU A 321 10.96 13.64 15.99
C LEU A 321 10.91 13.49 17.52
N LEU A 322 12.05 13.31 18.17
CA LEU A 322 12.14 13.31 19.63
C LEU A 322 12.02 14.73 20.23
N GLY A 323 12.12 15.79 19.41
CA GLY A 323 12.09 17.21 19.80
C GLY A 323 10.82 17.67 20.52
N PRO A 324 10.76 18.90 21.06
CA PRO A 324 9.45 19.54 21.19
C PRO A 324 8.79 19.62 19.81
N PRO A 325 7.46 19.48 19.69
CA PRO A 325 6.80 19.70 18.41
C PRO A 325 7.14 21.13 17.94
N ALA A 326 7.52 21.27 16.66
CA ALA A 326 7.63 22.61 16.08
C ALA A 326 6.25 23.26 16.20
N GLY A 327 6.20 24.48 16.77
CA GLY A 327 5.00 25.19 17.20
C GLY A 327 3.74 24.68 16.50
N GLU A 328 2.95 23.89 17.24
CA GLU A 328 1.73 23.31 16.71
C GLU A 328 0.85 24.47 16.24
N VAL A 329 0.57 24.53 14.94
CA VAL A 329 -0.62 25.24 14.48
C VAL A 329 -1.76 24.46 15.11
N GLU A 330 -2.40 25.05 16.11
CA GLU A 330 -3.66 24.50 16.60
C GLU A 330 -4.55 24.29 15.37
N PRO A 331 -5.06 23.06 15.14
CA PRO A 331 -5.99 22.85 14.06
C PRO A 331 -7.14 23.83 14.29
N ALA A 332 -7.47 24.62 13.26
CA ALA A 332 -8.57 25.56 13.32
C ALA A 332 -9.78 24.90 13.97
N GLU A 333 -10.51 25.66 14.80
CA GLU A 333 -11.83 25.24 15.29
C GLU A 333 -12.71 24.95 14.07
N GLU A 334 -12.85 23.67 13.72
CA GLU A 334 -13.45 23.27 12.45
C GLU A 334 -14.90 22.81 12.65
N GLU A 335 -15.81 23.78 12.50
CA GLU A 335 -17.19 23.52 12.11
C GLU A 335 -17.23 22.98 10.67
N GLY A 336 -17.60 21.72 10.48
CA GLY A 336 -17.60 21.14 9.13
C GLY A 336 -17.95 19.66 9.11
N ILE A 337 -19.19 19.40 9.48
CA ILE A 337 -19.90 18.12 9.46
C ILE A 337 -19.77 17.50 8.04
N VAL A 338 -19.59 16.18 7.93
CA VAL A 338 -19.96 15.47 6.69
C VAL A 338 -21.49 15.61 6.59
N ARG A 339 -21.97 16.71 5.99
CA ARG A 339 -23.36 17.16 6.12
C ARG A 339 -24.35 16.33 5.32
N ASP A 340 -23.87 15.67 4.26
CA ASP A 340 -24.77 15.15 3.22
C ASP A 340 -24.75 13.62 3.06
N HIS A 341 -23.81 12.91 3.71
CA HIS A 341 -23.68 11.45 3.56
C HIS A 341 -23.48 10.77 4.92
N GLU A 342 -24.46 9.97 5.35
CA GLU A 342 -24.32 9.14 6.56
C GLU A 342 -23.33 7.99 6.30
N PRO A 343 -22.27 7.84 7.10
CA PRO A 343 -21.34 6.73 6.96
C PRO A 343 -22.02 5.40 7.32
N THR A 344 -21.85 4.40 6.46
CA THR A 344 -22.21 3.01 6.79
C THR A 344 -20.99 2.31 7.37
N LEU A 345 -21.11 1.75 8.58
CA LEU A 345 -20.06 0.90 9.15
C LEU A 345 -19.81 -0.30 8.23
N VAL A 346 -18.54 -0.59 7.96
CA VAL A 346 -18.19 -1.85 7.30
C VAL A 346 -18.53 -2.99 8.27
N ALA A 347 -19.25 -3.99 7.78
CA ALA A 347 -19.62 -5.16 8.57
C ALA A 347 -18.45 -6.13 8.71
N HIS A 348 -18.32 -6.76 9.87
CA HIS A 348 -17.46 -7.92 10.02
C HIS A 348 -18.17 -9.18 9.52
N CYS A 349 -17.41 -10.15 9.05
CA CYS A 349 -17.88 -11.45 8.62
C CYS A 349 -17.00 -12.57 9.22
N THR A 350 -17.53 -13.79 9.18
CA THR A 350 -16.79 -15.02 9.49
C THR A 350 -15.80 -15.33 8.36
N LEU A 351 -14.84 -16.23 8.61
CA LEU A 351 -13.91 -16.67 7.57
C LEU A 351 -14.65 -17.40 6.44
N GLU A 352 -15.70 -18.14 6.77
CA GLU A 352 -16.53 -18.89 5.81
C GLU A 352 -17.33 -17.95 4.91
N GLU A 353 -17.92 -16.89 5.48
CA GLU A 353 -18.59 -15.83 4.71
C GLU A 353 -17.60 -15.06 3.84
N TYR A 354 -16.40 -14.76 4.38
CA TYR A 354 -15.32 -14.15 3.61
C TYR A 354 -14.91 -15.02 2.41
N ALA A 355 -14.70 -16.32 2.63
CA ALA A 355 -14.35 -17.27 1.58
C ALA A 355 -15.44 -17.38 0.51
N SER A 356 -16.70 -17.41 0.94
CA SER A 356 -17.86 -17.45 0.04
C SER A 356 -17.97 -16.18 -0.81
N SER A 357 -17.64 -15.02 -0.23
CA SER A 357 -17.78 -13.71 -0.90
C SER A 357 -16.58 -13.37 -1.79
N SER A 358 -15.37 -13.75 -1.37
CA SER A 358 -14.12 -13.40 -2.05
C SER A 358 -13.60 -14.48 -2.99
N GLY A 359 -14.08 -15.72 -2.85
CA GLY A 359 -13.51 -16.90 -3.51
C GLY A 359 -12.21 -17.39 -2.85
N ALA A 360 -11.86 -16.88 -1.66
CA ALA A 360 -10.69 -17.34 -0.93
C ALA A 360 -10.81 -18.81 -0.52
N GLN A 361 -9.71 -19.54 -0.61
CA GLN A 361 -9.64 -20.94 -0.19
C GLN A 361 -9.28 -21.02 1.30
N LEU A 362 -10.23 -21.52 2.10
CA LEU A 362 -9.94 -21.95 3.46
C LEU A 362 -9.40 -23.39 3.46
N PRO A 363 -8.49 -23.72 4.39
CA PRO A 363 -8.05 -25.10 4.52
C PRO A 363 -9.19 -25.99 5.03
N PRO A 364 -9.18 -27.29 4.67
CA PRO A 364 -10.19 -28.22 5.14
C PRO A 364 -10.21 -28.32 6.67
N GLU A 365 -11.40 -28.47 7.26
CA GLU A 365 -11.61 -28.54 8.73
C GLU A 365 -10.78 -29.64 9.43
N SER A 366 -10.42 -30.68 8.68
CA SER A 366 -9.54 -31.75 9.14
C SER A 366 -8.10 -31.51 8.65
N PRO A 367 -7.09 -31.52 9.55
CA PRO A 367 -5.72 -31.40 9.10
C PRO A 367 -5.40 -32.58 8.17
N PRO A 368 -4.69 -32.36 7.05
CA PRO A 368 -4.17 -33.49 6.29
C PRO A 368 -3.36 -34.36 7.25
N ARG A 369 -3.71 -35.66 7.31
CA ARG A 369 -2.99 -36.70 8.06
C ARG A 369 -1.64 -36.96 7.40
N LYS A 370 -0.76 -35.97 7.42
CA LYS A 370 0.68 -36.07 7.21
C LYS A 370 1.22 -34.82 7.87
N ARG A 371 1.82 -34.99 9.07
CA ARG A 371 2.90 -34.09 9.48
C ARG A 371 3.88 -34.15 8.32
N SER A 372 3.86 -33.13 7.46
CA SER A 372 5.09 -32.76 6.76
C SER A 372 6.11 -32.66 7.86
N ARG A 373 7.08 -33.58 7.84
CA ARG A 373 8.25 -33.44 8.69
C ARG A 373 8.70 -32.02 8.38
N PHE A 374 8.66 -31.12 9.38
CA PHE A 374 9.54 -29.97 9.33
C PHE A 374 10.88 -30.59 9.01
N THR A 375 11.33 -30.46 7.76
CA THR A 375 12.73 -30.63 7.47
C THR A 375 13.35 -29.58 8.36
N GLU A 376 14.03 -30.03 9.42
CA GLU A 376 14.94 -29.19 10.17
C GLU A 376 15.83 -28.54 9.11
N ASN A 377 15.48 -27.32 8.69
CA ASN A 377 16.45 -26.48 8.04
C ASN A 377 17.59 -26.43 9.04
N SER A 378 18.78 -26.84 8.57
CA SER A 378 20.07 -26.71 9.25
C SER A 378 20.02 -25.56 10.27
N GLY A 379 20.32 -25.82 11.54
CA GLY A 379 20.07 -24.95 12.70
C GLY A 379 20.62 -23.51 12.68
N THR A 380 21.04 -23.01 11.53
CA THR A 380 21.36 -21.63 11.21
C THR A 380 20.09 -20.90 10.73
N PRO A 381 19.68 -19.80 11.40
CA PRO A 381 18.61 -18.92 10.90
C PRO A 381 18.96 -18.41 9.49
N ARG A 382 17.97 -18.36 8.59
CA ARG A 382 18.20 -17.70 7.30
C ARG A 382 18.40 -16.20 7.54
N ALA A 383 19.23 -15.57 6.74
CA ALA A 383 19.49 -14.13 6.83
C ALA A 383 18.20 -13.29 6.88
N ARG A 384 17.21 -13.65 6.06
CA ARG A 384 15.90 -13.00 6.04
C ARG A 384 15.12 -13.13 7.34
N ASP A 385 15.26 -14.25 8.04
CA ASP A 385 14.61 -14.45 9.33
C ASP A 385 15.26 -13.55 10.40
N VAL A 386 16.59 -13.37 10.35
CA VAL A 386 17.33 -12.45 11.25
C VAL A 386 16.92 -11.00 11.02
N VAL A 387 16.96 -10.53 9.78
CA VAL A 387 16.58 -9.15 9.43
C VAL A 387 15.12 -8.88 9.82
N ASN A 388 14.19 -9.79 9.49
CA ASN A 388 12.79 -9.64 9.90
C ASN A 388 12.60 -9.58 11.41
N CYS A 389 13.44 -10.25 12.21
CA CYS A 389 13.36 -10.15 13.67
C CYS A 389 13.68 -8.72 14.14
N PHE A 390 14.72 -8.08 13.61
CA PHE A 390 15.10 -6.72 13.99
C PHE A 390 14.12 -5.66 13.46
N LEU A 391 13.56 -5.89 12.29
CA LEU A 391 12.55 -5.01 11.70
C LEU A 391 11.13 -5.29 12.20
N HIS A 392 10.94 -6.29 13.08
CA HIS A 392 9.62 -6.63 13.57
C HIS A 392 8.98 -5.43 14.30
N PRO A 393 7.71 -5.09 14.04
CA PRO A 393 7.09 -3.89 14.60
C PRO A 393 7.18 -3.76 16.13
N ASP A 394 7.10 -4.88 16.86
CA ASP A 394 7.26 -4.88 18.32
C ASP A 394 8.68 -4.52 18.77
N VAL A 395 9.71 -4.97 18.04
CA VAL A 395 11.11 -4.64 18.34
C VAL A 395 11.36 -3.17 18.07
N VAL A 396 10.91 -2.69 16.91
CA VAL A 396 11.01 -1.28 16.53
C VAL A 396 10.31 -0.37 17.54
N ARG A 397 9.10 -0.74 17.99
CA ARG A 397 8.38 0.00 19.04
C ARG A 397 9.18 0.09 20.33
N LEU A 398 9.75 -1.03 20.79
CA LEU A 398 10.56 -1.03 22.02
C LEU A 398 11.80 -0.13 21.90
N VAL A 399 12.46 -0.15 20.74
CA VAL A 399 13.60 0.73 20.46
C VAL A 399 13.16 2.20 20.47
N ALA A 400 12.05 2.53 19.81
CA ALA A 400 11.50 3.89 19.80
C ALA A 400 11.12 4.39 21.20
N GLU A 401 10.49 3.54 22.02
CA GLU A 401 10.16 3.84 23.42
C GLU A 401 11.43 4.13 24.24
N LYS A 402 12.48 3.32 24.10
CA LYS A 402 13.75 3.53 24.79
C LYS A 402 14.47 4.80 24.35
N LEU A 403 14.43 5.15 23.06
CA LEU A 403 14.99 6.42 22.56
C LEU A 403 14.32 7.64 23.21
N LYS A 404 13.02 7.56 23.50
CA LYS A 404 12.32 8.62 24.23
C LYS A 404 12.72 8.70 25.69
N GLU A 405 12.81 7.55 26.38
CA GLU A 405 13.25 7.51 27.79
C GLU A 405 14.64 8.13 27.97
N LEU A 406 15.59 7.80 27.07
CA LEU A 406 16.96 8.34 27.11
C LEU A 406 17.04 9.86 26.91
N ARG A 407 16.01 10.46 26.31
CA ARG A 407 15.92 11.91 26.12
C ARG A 407 15.22 12.62 27.28
N ALA A 408 14.34 11.93 28.01
CA ALA A 408 13.70 12.53 29.17
C ALA A 408 14.78 12.95 30.19
N PRO A 409 14.71 14.17 30.77
CA PRO A 409 15.61 14.52 31.86
C PRO A 409 15.47 13.45 32.97
N PRO A 410 16.56 13.06 33.65
CA PRO A 410 16.49 12.08 34.72
C PRO A 410 15.44 12.53 35.74
N ALA A 411 14.58 11.59 36.16
CA ALA A 411 13.56 11.87 37.17
C ALA A 411 14.27 12.40 38.44
N GLU A 412 13.88 13.61 38.86
CA GLU A 412 14.38 14.25 40.10
C GLU A 412 13.98 13.50 41.37
#